data_AF-A0A844ZYZ5-F1
#
_entry.id   AF-A0A844ZYZ5-F1
#
_cell.length_a   1.000
_cell.length_b   1.000
_cell.length_c   1.000
_cell.angle_alpha   90.00
_cell.angle_beta   90.00
_cell.angle_gamma   90.00
#
_symmetry.space_group_name_H-M   'P 1'
#
loop_
_entity.id
_entity.type
_entity.pdbx_description
1 polymer ?
#
loop_
_entity_poly.entity_id
_entity_poly.type
_entity_poly.pdbx_seq_one_letter_code
_entity_poly.pdbx_strand_id
1 'polypeptide(L)'
;MARKPPLIEIRFPISRRQFEKIDKAVRKAGYAAAIERSENILPPRNANAFAAEAIYVICNSGMSNIVAVPIFARCMVALQNGESVRTVFGHPGKAAAIDDIWRRRASLFRQLKKADNLIGFCATLPWTGNITKYHLAKNLGEDVAKPDVHLNRLANPEGVTAQEMCERLARETGYRVATVDLILWRACAEGIVHSR
;
A
#
# COMPACT_ATOMS: atom_id res chain seq x y z
N MET A 1 27.68 -6.34 -0.61
CA MET A 1 27.82 -4.87 -0.70
C MET A 1 27.27 -4.27 0.59
N ALA A 2 28.00 -3.35 1.23
CA ALA A 2 27.49 -2.62 2.38
C ALA A 2 26.29 -1.75 1.97
N ARG A 3 25.25 -1.72 2.81
CA ARG A 3 24.07 -0.88 2.59
C ARG A 3 24.51 0.59 2.70
N LYS A 4 24.17 1.44 1.73
CA LYS A 4 24.42 2.89 1.81
C LYS A 4 23.79 3.44 3.10
N PRO A 5 24.42 4.42 3.77
CA PRO A 5 23.83 5.04 4.95
C PRO A 5 22.48 5.71 4.61
N PRO A 6 21.56 5.84 5.59
CA PRO A 6 20.31 6.54 5.35
C PRO A 6 20.59 8.02 5.12
N LEU A 7 19.71 8.69 4.35
CA LEU A 7 19.78 10.14 4.20
C LEU A 7 19.41 10.87 5.51
N ILE A 8 18.51 10.28 6.30
CA ILE A 8 18.03 10.81 7.57
C ILE A 8 18.12 9.70 8.63
N GLU A 9 18.85 9.96 9.70
CA GLU A 9 18.82 9.11 10.90
C GLU A 9 17.53 9.35 11.69
N ILE A 10 16.86 8.25 12.06
CA ILE A 10 15.65 8.28 12.87
C ILE A 10 16.02 8.43 14.34
N ARG A 11 15.22 9.23 15.06
CA ARG A 11 15.22 9.28 16.53
C ARG A 11 13.82 8.95 16.99
N PHE A 12 13.71 8.13 18.03
CA PHE A 12 12.44 7.70 18.57
C PHE A 12 12.07 8.50 19.83
N PRO A 13 10.80 8.90 19.99
CA PRO A 13 9.73 8.77 19.00
C PRO A 13 9.96 9.70 17.79
N ILE A 14 9.47 9.29 16.62
CA ILE A 14 9.50 10.11 15.40
C ILE A 14 8.68 11.37 15.69
N SER A 15 9.37 12.48 15.91
CA SER A 15 8.73 13.78 16.12
C SER A 15 8.12 14.31 14.82
N ARG A 16 7.08 15.16 14.93
CA ARG A 16 6.58 15.98 13.82
C ARG A 16 7.69 16.60 12.96
N ARG A 17 8.67 17.26 13.59
CA ARG A 17 9.77 17.92 12.87
C ARG A 17 10.62 16.93 12.07
N GLN A 18 10.84 15.73 12.60
CA GLN A 18 11.57 14.68 11.88
C GLN A 18 10.71 14.13 10.73
N PHE A 19 9.42 13.90 10.95
CA PHE A 19 8.49 13.48 9.92
C PHE A 19 8.41 14.49 8.76
N GLU A 20 8.31 15.79 9.04
CA GLU A 20 8.30 16.85 8.00
C GLU A 20 9.59 16.86 7.16
N LYS A 21 10.74 16.51 7.75
CA LYS A 21 11.99 16.33 6.99
C LYS A 21 11.93 15.11 6.08
N ILE A 22 11.36 14.01 6.57
CA ILE A 22 11.16 12.78 5.80
C ILE A 22 10.21 13.05 4.62
N ASP A 23 9.06 13.68 4.86
CA ASP A 23 8.10 14.09 3.83
C ASP A 23 8.79 14.91 2.72
N LYS A 24 9.53 15.96 3.08
CA LYS A 24 10.29 16.78 2.12
C LYS A 24 11.28 15.93 1.30
N ALA A 25 11.98 15.00 1.92
CA ALA A 25 12.91 14.12 1.22
C ALA A 25 12.19 13.14 0.26
N VAL A 26 11.06 12.56 0.68
CA VAL A 26 10.23 11.68 -0.15
C VAL A 26 9.65 12.44 -1.35
N ARG A 27 9.18 13.68 -1.15
CA ARG A 27 8.73 14.56 -2.24
C ARG A 27 9.86 14.86 -3.22
N LYS A 28 11.06 15.19 -2.72
CA LYS A 28 12.26 15.42 -3.55
C LYS A 28 12.68 14.18 -4.34
N ALA A 29 12.40 12.98 -3.82
CA ALA A 29 12.63 11.71 -4.51
C ALA A 29 11.57 11.41 -5.60
N GLY A 30 10.64 12.33 -5.89
CA GLY A 30 9.68 12.22 -6.99
C GLY A 30 8.30 11.68 -6.59
N TYR A 31 8.01 11.56 -5.29
CA TYR A 31 6.76 10.95 -4.80
C TYR A 31 5.68 11.96 -4.38
N ALA A 32 5.83 13.25 -4.72
CA ALA A 32 4.84 14.29 -4.39
C ALA A 32 3.42 13.94 -4.89
N ALA A 33 3.29 13.52 -6.15
CA ALA A 33 2.00 13.13 -6.74
C ALA A 33 1.38 11.89 -6.05
N ALA A 34 2.20 10.98 -5.53
CA ALA A 34 1.69 9.82 -4.79
C ALA A 34 1.14 10.23 -3.41
N ILE A 35 1.83 11.17 -2.74
CA ILE A 35 1.38 11.74 -1.46
C ILE A 35 0.07 12.52 -1.65
N GLU A 36 0.01 13.39 -2.65
CA GLU A 36 -1.20 14.16 -2.98
C GLU A 36 -2.37 13.24 -3.33
N ARG A 37 -2.11 12.15 -4.07
CA ARG A 37 -3.13 11.15 -4.35
C ARG A 37 -3.61 10.47 -3.07
N SER A 38 -2.71 10.10 -2.17
CA SER A 38 -3.04 9.46 -0.88
C SER A 38 -3.96 10.33 -0.02
N GLU A 39 -3.69 11.64 0.02
CA GLU A 39 -4.53 12.59 0.74
C GLU A 39 -5.95 12.70 0.17
N ASN A 40 -6.08 12.50 -1.14
CA ASN A 40 -7.31 12.73 -1.89
C ASN A 40 -7.89 11.43 -2.48
N ILE A 41 -7.60 10.26 -1.88
CA ILE A 41 -8.14 8.99 -2.39
C ILE A 41 -9.66 9.03 -2.37
N LEU A 42 -10.24 8.69 -3.52
CA LEU A 42 -11.67 8.46 -3.69
C LEU A 42 -11.93 6.96 -3.87
N PRO A 43 -13.06 6.45 -3.40
CA PRO A 43 -13.49 5.08 -3.69
C PRO A 43 -13.50 4.79 -5.20
N PRO A 44 -13.23 3.54 -5.62
CA PRO A 44 -13.21 3.18 -7.04
C PRO A 44 -14.56 3.46 -7.71
N ARG A 45 -14.50 4.13 -8.86
CA ARG A 45 -15.71 4.54 -9.60
C ARG A 45 -16.43 3.39 -10.31
N ASN A 46 -15.72 2.30 -10.60
CA ASN A 46 -16.26 1.16 -11.31
C ASN A 46 -15.53 -0.15 -10.94
N ALA A 47 -16.07 -1.27 -11.43
CA ALA A 47 -15.55 -2.60 -11.14
C ALA A 47 -14.12 -2.83 -11.65
N ASN A 48 -13.73 -2.20 -12.77
CA ASN A 48 -12.37 -2.32 -13.30
C ASN A 48 -11.36 -1.58 -12.41
N ALA A 49 -11.72 -0.37 -11.94
CA ALA A 49 -10.88 0.39 -11.01
C ALA A 49 -10.70 -0.37 -9.68
N PHE A 50 -11.77 -0.93 -9.13
CA PHE A 50 -11.69 -1.79 -7.95
C PHE A 50 -10.76 -3.00 -8.18
N ALA A 51 -10.95 -3.74 -9.28
CA ALA A 51 -10.12 -4.89 -9.58
C ALA A 51 -8.66 -4.52 -9.77
N ALA A 52 -8.36 -3.39 -10.43
CA ALA A 52 -7.00 -2.91 -10.61
C ALA A 52 -6.29 -2.68 -9.26
N GLU A 53 -6.96 -2.08 -8.27
CA GLU A 53 -6.38 -1.89 -6.92
C GLU A 53 -6.13 -3.23 -6.22
N ALA A 54 -7.08 -4.16 -6.29
CA ALA A 54 -6.92 -5.50 -5.72
C ALA A 54 -5.75 -6.27 -6.36
N ILE A 55 -5.61 -6.19 -7.68
CA ILE A 55 -4.52 -6.83 -8.42
C ILE A 55 -3.18 -6.17 -8.07
N TYR A 56 -3.15 -4.83 -7.99
CA TYR A 56 -1.95 -4.08 -7.62
C TYR A 56 -1.40 -4.55 -6.26
N VAL A 57 -2.26 -4.69 -5.24
CA VAL A 57 -1.80 -5.12 -3.91
C VAL A 57 -1.32 -6.57 -3.90
N ILE A 58 -1.92 -7.47 -4.70
CA ILE A 58 -1.49 -8.86 -4.83
C ILE A 58 -0.11 -8.95 -5.51
N CYS A 59 0.12 -8.14 -6.56
CA CYS A 59 1.44 -8.02 -7.18
C CYS A 59 2.48 -7.55 -6.16
N ASN A 60 2.15 -6.56 -5.33
CA ASN A 60 3.04 -6.01 -4.31
C ASN A 60 3.26 -6.91 -3.09
N SER A 61 2.45 -7.94 -2.85
CA SER A 61 2.56 -8.75 -1.63
C SER A 61 3.83 -9.61 -1.63
N GLY A 62 4.79 -9.34 -0.75
CA GLY A 62 6.01 -10.16 -0.60
C GLY A 62 7.12 -9.86 -1.62
N MET A 63 7.10 -8.69 -2.27
CA MET A 63 8.21 -8.22 -3.12
C MET A 63 8.34 -6.69 -3.05
N SER A 64 9.44 -6.15 -3.59
CA SER A 64 9.61 -4.70 -3.67
C SER A 64 8.65 -4.08 -4.69
N ASN A 65 8.29 -2.82 -4.47
CA ASN A 65 7.38 -2.10 -5.35
C ASN A 65 7.93 -1.91 -6.77
N ILE A 66 9.25 -1.71 -6.89
CA ILE A 66 9.94 -1.59 -8.18
C ILE A 66 9.78 -2.86 -9.03
N VAL A 67 9.75 -4.04 -8.40
CA VAL A 67 9.52 -5.31 -9.10
C VAL A 67 8.03 -5.54 -9.38
N ALA A 68 7.17 -5.16 -8.44
CA ALA A 68 5.73 -5.38 -8.54
C ALA A 68 5.06 -4.55 -9.63
N VAL A 69 5.48 -3.29 -9.85
CA VAL A 69 4.83 -2.36 -10.79
C VAL A 69 4.88 -2.86 -12.25
N PRO A 70 6.03 -3.31 -12.80
CA PRO A 70 6.06 -3.90 -14.14
C PRO A 70 5.24 -5.18 -14.26
N ILE A 71 5.21 -6.02 -13.23
CA ILE A 71 4.37 -7.24 -13.21
C ILE A 71 2.89 -6.87 -13.27
N PHE A 72 2.46 -5.91 -12.45
CA PHE A 72 1.11 -5.38 -12.47
C PHE A 72 0.71 -4.89 -13.86
N ALA A 73 1.56 -4.07 -14.51
CA ALA A 73 1.30 -3.55 -15.84
C ALA A 73 1.07 -4.69 -16.87
N ARG A 74 1.94 -5.71 -16.87
CA ARG A 74 1.76 -6.88 -17.75
C ARG A 74 0.48 -7.65 -17.44
N CYS A 75 0.14 -7.83 -16.17
CA CYS A 75 -1.10 -8.49 -15.75
C CYS A 75 -2.32 -7.74 -16.29
N MET A 76 -2.35 -6.40 -16.17
CA MET A 76 -3.46 -5.60 -16.66
C MET A 76 -3.63 -5.71 -18.18
N VAL A 77 -2.53 -5.72 -18.95
CA VAL A 77 -2.57 -5.91 -20.41
C VAL A 77 -3.15 -7.29 -20.77
N ALA A 78 -2.66 -8.36 -20.16
CA ALA A 78 -3.18 -9.71 -20.40
C ALA A 78 -4.69 -9.80 -20.11
N LEU A 79 -5.13 -9.28 -18.97
CA LEU A 79 -6.54 -9.30 -18.57
C LEU A 79 -7.45 -8.47 -19.48
N GLN A 80 -6.95 -7.35 -20.01
CA GLN A 80 -7.68 -6.50 -20.97
C GLN A 80 -7.82 -7.18 -22.34
N ASN A 81 -6.85 -8.02 -22.73
CA ASN A 81 -6.91 -8.85 -23.92
C ASN A 81 -7.76 -10.13 -23.73
N GLY A 82 -8.32 -10.36 -22.54
CA GLY A 82 -9.08 -11.57 -22.22
C GLY A 82 -8.21 -12.79 -21.91
N GLU A 83 -6.91 -12.59 -21.67
CA GLU A 83 -5.96 -13.65 -21.31
C GLU A 83 -5.85 -13.83 -19.79
N SER A 84 -5.39 -15.01 -19.38
CA SER A 84 -5.02 -15.28 -17.98
C SER A 84 -3.68 -14.62 -17.66
N VAL A 85 -3.53 -14.07 -16.45
CA VAL A 85 -2.24 -13.49 -16.03
C VAL A 85 -1.14 -14.53 -15.82
N ARG A 86 -1.47 -15.83 -15.83
CA ARG A 86 -0.45 -16.91 -15.78
C ARG A 86 0.55 -16.84 -16.93
N THR A 87 0.20 -16.21 -18.06
CA THR A 87 1.10 -16.00 -19.20
C THR A 87 2.24 -15.03 -18.89
N VAL A 88 2.05 -14.13 -17.91
CA VAL A 88 2.98 -13.02 -17.60
C VAL A 88 3.43 -12.97 -16.14
N PHE A 89 2.82 -13.77 -15.26
CA PHE A 89 3.14 -13.84 -13.84
C PHE A 89 3.25 -15.29 -13.36
N GLY A 90 4.50 -15.76 -13.20
CA GLY A 90 4.82 -17.15 -12.87
C GLY A 90 4.44 -17.63 -11.46
N HIS A 91 3.73 -16.83 -10.66
CA HIS A 91 3.29 -17.24 -9.33
C HIS A 91 1.87 -17.84 -9.40
N PRO A 92 1.70 -19.17 -9.33
CA PRO A 92 0.43 -19.84 -9.66
C PRO A 92 -0.73 -19.40 -8.76
N GLY A 93 -0.50 -19.31 -7.44
CA GLY A 93 -1.55 -18.90 -6.51
C GLY A 93 -2.03 -17.45 -6.67
N LYS A 94 -1.10 -16.49 -6.81
CA LYS A 94 -1.41 -15.10 -7.12
C LYS A 94 -2.11 -14.94 -8.46
N ALA A 95 -1.66 -15.67 -9.49
CA ALA A 95 -2.26 -15.61 -10.80
C ALA A 95 -3.72 -16.09 -10.77
N ALA A 96 -3.99 -17.22 -10.09
CA ALA A 96 -5.35 -17.72 -9.91
C ALA A 96 -6.25 -16.73 -9.15
N ALA A 97 -5.71 -16.07 -8.11
CA ALA A 97 -6.43 -15.04 -7.37
C ALA A 97 -6.77 -13.82 -8.23
N ILE A 98 -5.80 -13.33 -9.01
CA ILE A 98 -5.96 -12.19 -9.93
C ILE A 98 -7.01 -12.51 -10.99
N ASP A 99 -6.93 -13.68 -11.63
CA ASP A 99 -7.90 -14.10 -12.64
C ASP A 99 -9.31 -14.22 -12.05
N ASP A 100 -9.47 -14.75 -10.82
CA ASP A 100 -10.77 -14.84 -10.16
C ASP A 100 -11.35 -13.46 -9.85
N ILE A 101 -10.55 -12.54 -9.30
CA ILE A 101 -10.96 -11.16 -9.03
C ILE A 101 -11.38 -10.47 -10.32
N TRP A 102 -10.57 -10.59 -11.39
CA TRP A 102 -10.90 -9.96 -12.66
C TRP A 102 -12.21 -10.50 -13.22
N ARG A 103 -12.40 -11.82 -13.26
CA ARG A 103 -13.63 -12.45 -13.74
C ARG A 103 -14.86 -12.02 -12.93
N ARG A 104 -14.74 -11.93 -11.60
CA ARG A 104 -15.85 -11.63 -10.68
C ARG A 104 -16.01 -10.15 -10.35
N ARG A 105 -15.17 -9.27 -10.91
CA ARG A 105 -15.07 -7.85 -10.54
C ARG A 105 -16.39 -7.11 -10.43
N ALA A 106 -17.34 -7.37 -11.33
CA ALA A 106 -18.65 -6.74 -11.30
C ALA A 106 -19.48 -7.14 -10.06
N SER A 107 -19.45 -8.42 -9.67
CA SER A 107 -20.11 -8.91 -8.46
C SER A 107 -19.41 -8.43 -7.20
N LEU A 108 -18.08 -8.53 -7.17
CA LEU A 108 -17.27 -8.06 -6.03
C LEU A 108 -17.43 -6.55 -5.81
N PHE A 109 -17.49 -5.75 -6.87
CA PHE A 109 -17.73 -4.31 -6.76
C PHE A 109 -19.14 -3.98 -6.23
N ARG A 110 -20.16 -4.79 -6.54
CA ARG A 110 -21.48 -4.64 -5.92
C ARG A 110 -21.47 -4.98 -4.43
N GLN A 111 -20.67 -5.97 -4.02
CA GLN A 111 -20.49 -6.32 -2.61
C GLN A 111 -19.73 -5.22 -1.87
N LEU A 112 -18.64 -4.70 -2.45
CA LEU A 112 -17.90 -3.55 -1.94
C LEU A 112 -18.83 -2.37 -1.62
N LYS A 113 -19.70 -2.00 -2.56
CA LYS A 113 -20.64 -0.88 -2.39
C LYS A 113 -21.69 -1.09 -1.29
N LYS A 114 -21.85 -2.32 -0.79
CA LYS A 114 -22.77 -2.69 0.30
C LYS A 114 -22.02 -3.02 1.60
N ALA A 115 -20.69 -2.96 1.60
CA ALA A 115 -19.90 -3.37 2.75
C ALA A 115 -19.83 -2.23 3.76
N ASP A 116 -20.34 -2.45 4.98
CA ASP A 116 -20.19 -1.50 6.09
C ASP A 116 -18.79 -1.56 6.72
N ASN A 117 -18.09 -2.68 6.52
CA ASN A 117 -16.71 -2.89 6.98
C ASN A 117 -15.80 -3.18 5.78
N LEU A 118 -15.12 -2.14 5.30
CA LEU A 118 -14.25 -2.23 4.13
C LEU A 118 -13.05 -3.16 4.34
N ILE A 119 -12.41 -3.11 5.52
CA ILE A 119 -11.29 -4.01 5.85
C ILE A 119 -11.75 -5.48 5.90
N GLY A 120 -12.93 -5.71 6.47
CA GLY A 120 -13.57 -7.03 6.52
C GLY A 120 -13.86 -7.55 5.11
N PHE A 121 -14.46 -6.72 4.25
CA PHE A 121 -14.68 -7.06 2.84
C PHE A 121 -13.36 -7.39 2.13
N CYS A 122 -12.33 -6.53 2.29
CA CYS A 122 -11.02 -6.76 1.71
C CYS A 122 -10.48 -8.12 2.10
N ALA A 123 -10.60 -8.56 3.35
CA ALA A 123 -10.12 -9.86 3.83
C ALA A 123 -10.83 -11.08 3.19
N THR A 124 -11.98 -10.89 2.54
CA THR A 124 -12.69 -11.97 1.83
C THR A 124 -12.12 -12.27 0.45
N LEU A 125 -11.28 -11.38 -0.10
CA LEU A 125 -10.75 -11.51 -1.45
C LEU A 125 -9.62 -12.55 -1.49
N PRO A 126 -9.47 -13.29 -2.60
CA PRO A 126 -8.39 -14.26 -2.72
C PRO A 126 -7.03 -13.57 -2.62
N TRP A 127 -6.09 -14.19 -1.89
CA TRP A 127 -4.73 -13.68 -1.67
C TRP A 127 -4.59 -12.38 -0.86
N THR A 128 -5.66 -11.94 -0.19
CA THR A 128 -5.66 -10.73 0.65
C THR A 128 -5.65 -11.06 2.15
N GLY A 129 -4.49 -11.49 2.64
CA GLY A 129 -4.31 -11.89 4.04
C GLY A 129 -4.24 -10.73 5.05
N ASN A 130 -3.76 -11.04 6.27
CA ASN A 130 -3.76 -10.16 7.44
C ASN A 130 -3.11 -8.79 7.24
N ILE A 131 -2.11 -8.66 6.36
CA ILE A 131 -1.46 -7.38 6.04
C ILE A 131 -2.05 -6.77 4.77
N THR A 132 -2.21 -7.59 3.72
CA THR A 132 -2.65 -7.13 2.39
C THR A 132 -4.05 -6.50 2.42
N LYS A 133 -4.95 -6.95 3.31
CA LYS A 133 -6.27 -6.34 3.48
C LYS A 133 -6.23 -4.86 3.82
N TYR A 134 -5.26 -4.43 4.64
CA TYR A 134 -5.07 -3.02 4.99
C TYR A 134 -4.48 -2.22 3.83
N HIS A 135 -3.59 -2.83 3.04
CA HIS A 135 -3.10 -2.20 1.80
C HIS A 135 -4.26 -1.89 0.85
N LEU A 136 -5.14 -2.87 0.65
CA LEU A 136 -6.28 -2.71 -0.24
C LEU A 136 -7.27 -1.70 0.32
N ALA A 137 -7.68 -1.83 1.59
CA ALA A 137 -8.62 -0.91 2.21
C ALA A 137 -8.14 0.54 2.10
N LYS A 138 -6.84 0.78 2.35
CA LYS A 138 -6.21 2.09 2.18
C LYS A 138 -6.34 2.63 0.75
N ASN A 139 -6.02 1.81 -0.26
CA ASN A 139 -6.17 2.19 -1.67
C ASN A 139 -7.62 2.42 -2.08
N LEU A 140 -8.57 1.85 -1.34
CA LEU A 140 -10.02 2.03 -1.55
C LEU A 140 -10.61 3.21 -0.76
N GLY A 141 -9.80 3.91 0.05
CA GLY A 141 -10.17 5.14 0.75
C GLY A 141 -10.25 5.04 2.27
N GLU A 142 -10.02 3.87 2.86
CA GLU A 142 -9.98 3.70 4.31
C GLU A 142 -8.78 4.45 4.92
N ASP A 143 -8.97 5.15 6.04
CA ASP A 143 -7.89 5.89 6.68
C ASP A 143 -7.14 5.06 7.71
N VAL A 144 -6.40 4.06 7.22
CA VAL A 144 -5.65 3.10 8.04
C VAL A 144 -4.20 2.96 7.59
N ALA A 145 -3.34 2.65 8.55
CA ALA A 145 -1.98 2.21 8.30
C ALA A 145 -1.95 0.73 7.94
N LYS A 146 -1.02 0.35 7.06
CA LYS A 146 -0.73 -1.03 6.73
C LYS A 146 0.41 -1.51 7.64
N PRO A 147 0.18 -2.49 8.54
CA PRO A 147 1.19 -2.95 9.50
C PRO A 147 2.21 -3.88 8.84
N ASP A 148 2.97 -3.36 7.87
CA ASP A 148 4.01 -4.10 7.19
C ASP A 148 5.34 -4.09 7.96
N VAL A 149 6.33 -4.77 7.40
CA VAL A 149 7.63 -4.95 8.04
C VAL A 149 8.39 -3.63 8.28
N HIS A 150 8.21 -2.60 7.45
CA HIS A 150 8.87 -1.32 7.64
C HIS A 150 8.18 -0.51 8.72
N LEU A 151 6.85 -0.41 8.64
CA LEU A 151 6.06 0.37 9.59
C LEU A 151 6.13 -0.22 11.00
N ASN A 152 6.01 -1.54 11.14
CA ASN A 152 6.16 -2.18 12.45
C ASN A 152 7.56 -1.97 13.02
N ARG A 153 8.62 -1.99 12.21
CA ARG A 153 9.97 -1.72 12.71
C ARG A 153 10.20 -0.27 13.13
N LEU A 154 9.49 0.68 12.52
CA LEU A 154 9.51 2.08 12.98
C LEU A 154 8.69 2.26 14.25
N ALA A 155 7.58 1.54 14.40
CA ALA A 155 6.70 1.67 15.57
C ALA A 155 7.23 0.93 16.82
N ASN A 156 7.90 -0.22 16.65
CA ASN A 156 8.37 -1.05 17.76
C ASN A 156 9.25 -0.31 18.78
N PRO A 157 10.24 0.53 18.40
CA PRO A 157 11.05 1.28 19.35
C PRO A 157 10.26 2.32 20.16
N GLU A 158 9.09 2.73 19.70
CA GLU A 158 8.16 3.62 20.43
C GLU A 158 7.22 2.84 21.36
N GLY A 159 7.20 1.50 21.29
CA GLY A 159 6.30 0.65 22.08
C GLY A 159 4.84 0.68 21.62
N VAL A 160 4.57 1.08 20.37
CA VAL A 160 3.23 1.20 19.79
C VAL A 160 3.08 0.38 18.51
N THR A 161 1.85 0.21 18.04
CA THR A 161 1.54 -0.37 16.73
C THR A 161 1.78 0.62 15.59
N ALA A 162 1.91 0.10 14.36
CA ALA A 162 1.99 0.94 13.16
C ALA A 162 0.79 1.89 13.01
N GLN A 163 -0.41 1.43 13.39
CA GLN A 163 -1.62 2.26 13.37
C GLN A 163 -1.50 3.42 14.35
N GLU A 164 -1.18 3.16 15.61
CA GLU A 164 -1.06 4.19 16.65
C GLU A 164 0.04 5.22 16.35
N MET A 165 1.19 4.77 15.83
CA MET A 165 2.26 5.66 15.37
C MET A 165 1.78 6.59 14.25
N CYS A 166 1.11 6.03 13.22
CA CYS A 166 0.60 6.81 12.11
C CYS A 166 -0.53 7.76 12.53
N GLU A 167 -1.43 7.35 13.42
CA GLU A 167 -2.49 8.20 13.98
C GLU A 167 -1.93 9.36 14.80
N ARG A 168 -0.90 9.12 15.61
CA ARG A 168 -0.22 10.19 16.36
C ARG A 168 0.35 11.24 15.41
N LEU A 169 1.14 10.81 14.43
CA LEU A 169 1.76 11.69 13.44
C LEU A 169 0.71 12.40 12.57
N ALA A 170 -0.39 11.73 12.21
CA ALA A 170 -1.51 12.31 11.49
C ALA A 170 -2.12 13.47 12.30
N ARG A 171 -2.41 13.28 13.59
CA ARG A 171 -2.90 14.35 14.48
C ARG A 171 -1.92 15.53 14.59
N GLU A 172 -0.62 15.25 14.64
CA GLU A 172 0.41 16.30 14.78
C GLU A 172 0.63 17.12 13.49
N THR A 173 0.36 16.53 12.32
CA THR A 173 0.69 17.10 11.00
C THR A 173 -0.51 17.56 10.19
N GLY A 174 -1.70 17.03 10.48
CA GLY A 174 -2.92 17.24 9.69
C GLY A 174 -3.05 16.31 8.48
N TYR A 175 -2.09 15.42 8.24
CA TYR A 175 -2.21 14.39 7.19
C TYR A 175 -3.18 13.29 7.60
N ARG A 176 -3.69 12.56 6.61
CA ARG A 176 -4.37 11.28 6.81
C ARG A 176 -3.43 10.21 7.36
N VAL A 177 -3.95 9.26 8.14
CA VAL A 177 -3.20 8.08 8.62
C VAL A 177 -2.61 7.31 7.43
N ALA A 178 -3.42 7.11 6.39
CA ALA A 178 -3.03 6.46 5.14
C ALA A 178 -1.81 7.11 4.46
N THR A 179 -1.71 8.44 4.56
CA THR A 179 -0.65 9.23 3.94
C THR A 179 0.61 9.24 4.79
N VAL A 180 0.48 9.29 6.12
CA VAL A 180 1.62 9.08 7.02
C VAL A 180 2.26 7.71 6.76
N ASP A 181 1.44 6.67 6.65
CA ASP A 181 1.90 5.33 6.26
C ASP A 181 2.67 5.36 4.92
N LEU A 182 2.08 5.98 3.88
CA LEU A 182 2.73 6.07 2.56
C LEU A 182 4.09 6.76 2.63
N ILE A 183 4.19 7.89 3.35
CA ILE A 183 5.41 8.67 3.47
C ILE A 183 6.51 7.85 4.18
N LEU A 184 6.19 7.27 5.35
CA LEU A 184 7.15 6.47 6.11
C LEU A 184 7.58 5.21 5.35
N TRP A 185 6.63 4.55 4.69
CA TRP A 185 6.93 3.37 3.88
C TRP A 185 7.83 3.73 2.69
N ARG A 186 7.53 4.81 1.96
CA ARG A 186 8.36 5.28 0.84
C ARG A 186 9.75 5.67 1.30
N ALA A 187 9.86 6.37 2.43
CA ALA A 187 11.16 6.71 2.99
C ALA A 187 12.02 5.48 3.27
N CYS A 188 11.41 4.40 3.76
CA CYS A 188 12.08 3.13 3.98
C CYS A 188 12.45 2.41 2.67
N ALA A 189 11.54 2.38 1.69
CA ALA A 189 11.72 1.72 0.40
C ALA A 189 12.84 2.37 -0.44
N GLU A 190 12.96 3.70 -0.36
CA GLU A 190 13.97 4.49 -1.06
C GLU A 190 15.30 4.62 -0.31
N GLY A 191 15.40 4.07 0.90
CA GLY A 191 16.59 4.20 1.74
C GLY A 191 16.84 5.62 2.26
N ILE A 192 15.82 6.50 2.23
CA ILE A 192 15.88 7.84 2.86
C ILE A 192 16.04 7.66 4.37
N VAL A 193 15.31 6.70 4.95
CA VAL A 193 15.47 6.26 6.34
C VAL A 193 15.68 4.75 6.36
N HIS A 194 16.33 4.26 7.41
CA HIS A 194 16.40 2.83 7.67
C HIS A 194 15.45 2.49 8.82
N SER A 195 14.55 1.54 8.57
CA SER A 195 13.74 0.92 9.62
C SER A 195 14.53 -0.18 10.38
N ARG A 196 15.86 -0.18 10.33
CA ARG A 196 16.75 -1.16 10.96
C ARG A 196 18.01 -0.44 11.41
#